data_AF-A0A389MCJ3-F1
#
_entry.id   AF-A0A389MCJ3-F1
#
_cell.length_a   1.000
_cell.length_b   1.000
_cell.length_c   1.000
_cell.angle_alpha   90.00
_cell.angle_beta   90.00
_cell.angle_gamma   90.00
#
_symmetry.space_group_name_H-M   'P 1'
#
loop_
_entity.id
_entity.type
_entity.pdbx_description
1 polymer ?
#
loop_
_entity_poly.entity_id
_entity_poly.type
_entity_poly.pdbx_seq_one_letter_code
_entity_poly.pdbx_strand_id
1 'polypeptide(L)'
;MSSNFRTHLLSLSLLVGVAVPWAATAQAPISDVGSGSIEDRVTSLERISNAHSQLLTQLQQQLSDSQRDIDTLRGQIQENQYQLSQVADRQKQIYQQMDSLSSQGSAANANATASGAAAGAAAGAATDSSTTAPAQAPASTGDENSDYNAAVSLALEKKQYDQAISAFQAFIKQYPKSTYLPNANYWLGQLYYNKGKKDDAAYFYAVVVKNFPKSPKSSDAMYKVGVIMQEKGQVDKAKAVYSQVVKQYPNTDAAKQAQKRLSSQ
;
A
#
# COMPACT_ATOMS: atom_id res chain seq x y z
N MET A 1 16.65 -3.80 -42.06
CA MET A 1 17.29 -3.96 -40.73
C MET A 1 17.00 -5.37 -40.27
N SER A 2 18.05 -6.16 -40.16
CA SER A 2 18.08 -7.63 -40.09
C SER A 2 17.52 -8.19 -38.78
N SER A 3 16.68 -9.20 -38.93
CA SER A 3 16.16 -10.09 -37.88
C SER A 3 17.29 -10.90 -37.23
N ASN A 4 17.29 -11.01 -35.90
CA ASN A 4 18.15 -11.93 -35.16
C ASN A 4 17.28 -12.88 -34.31
N PHE A 5 16.86 -13.97 -34.95
CA PHE A 5 16.40 -15.18 -34.27
C PHE A 5 17.64 -16.00 -33.89
N ARG A 6 17.80 -16.33 -32.60
CA ARG A 6 18.74 -17.37 -32.16
C ARG A 6 17.98 -18.44 -31.38
N THR A 7 17.69 -19.52 -32.08
CA THR A 7 17.36 -20.84 -31.55
C THR A 7 18.65 -21.60 -31.24
N HIS A 8 18.81 -22.11 -30.03
CA HIS A 8 19.67 -23.27 -29.79
C HIS A 8 18.89 -24.32 -28.98
N LEU A 9 18.68 -25.45 -29.65
CA LEU A 9 18.17 -26.72 -29.15
C LEU A 9 19.34 -27.60 -28.63
N LEU A 10 18.97 -28.63 -27.86
CA LEU A 10 19.71 -29.85 -27.47
C LEU A 10 20.70 -29.66 -26.31
N SER A 11 20.78 -30.51 -25.26
CA SER A 11 20.57 -31.97 -25.10
C SER A 11 20.40 -32.27 -23.59
N LEU A 12 19.45 -33.09 -23.14
CA LEU A 12 19.42 -34.57 -23.04
C LEU A 12 20.40 -35.19 -22.01
N SER A 13 19.83 -35.57 -20.86
CA SER A 13 20.06 -36.79 -20.05
C SER A 13 21.48 -37.18 -19.59
N LEU A 14 21.68 -37.24 -18.27
CA LEU A 14 22.27 -38.45 -17.66
C LEU A 14 21.73 -38.69 -16.25
N LEU A 15 21.10 -39.85 -16.13
CA LEU A 15 20.59 -40.51 -14.93
C LEU A 15 21.74 -41.31 -14.32
N VAL A 16 22.09 -41.04 -13.06
CA VAL A 16 22.77 -42.01 -12.20
C VAL A 16 22.09 -41.96 -10.84
N GLY A 17 21.23 -42.95 -10.61
CA GLY A 17 20.82 -43.33 -9.28
C GLY A 17 21.95 -44.10 -8.62
N VAL A 18 22.26 -43.70 -7.39
CA VAL A 18 22.91 -44.58 -6.42
C VAL A 18 22.02 -44.57 -5.18
N ALA A 19 21.21 -45.62 -5.07
CA ALA A 19 20.56 -45.96 -3.81
C ALA A 19 21.62 -46.64 -2.93
N VAL A 20 21.97 -46.01 -1.81
CA VAL A 20 22.63 -46.72 -0.70
C VAL A 20 21.80 -46.49 0.56
N PRO A 21 21.22 -47.54 1.18
CA PRO A 21 20.63 -47.43 2.49
C PRO A 21 21.75 -47.61 3.52
N TRP A 22 22.37 -46.51 3.95
CA TRP A 22 23.14 -46.53 5.18
C TRP A 22 22.20 -46.19 6.33
N ALA A 23 21.79 -47.23 7.05
CA ALA A 23 21.30 -47.11 8.42
C ALA A 23 22.44 -46.53 9.27
N ALA A 24 22.48 -45.21 9.38
CA ALA A 24 23.32 -44.53 10.35
C ALA A 24 22.58 -44.54 11.69
N THR A 25 23.19 -45.23 12.64
CA THR A 25 22.84 -45.24 14.06
C THR A 25 22.60 -43.81 14.55
N ALA A 26 21.36 -43.50 14.95
CA ALA A 26 21.08 -42.32 15.74
C ALA A 26 21.68 -42.52 17.14
N GLN A 27 22.97 -42.19 17.31
CA GLN A 27 23.44 -41.79 18.62
C GLN A 27 22.80 -40.43 18.90
N ALA A 28 21.67 -40.46 19.61
CA ALA A 28 21.15 -39.28 20.27
C ALA A 28 22.28 -38.74 21.17
N PRO A 29 22.67 -37.46 21.04
CA PRO A 29 23.60 -36.87 21.98
C PRO A 29 22.95 -36.94 23.36
N ILE A 30 23.50 -37.81 24.20
CA ILE A 30 23.21 -37.82 25.63
C ILE A 30 23.72 -36.47 26.10
N SER A 31 22.79 -35.54 26.35
CA SER A 31 23.13 -34.29 27.01
C SER A 31 23.57 -34.70 28.41
N ASP A 32 24.86 -34.56 28.69
CA ASP A 32 25.42 -34.69 30.01
C ASP A 32 24.83 -33.58 30.88
N VAL A 33 23.71 -33.90 31.54
CA VAL A 33 23.09 -33.02 32.51
C VAL A 33 23.81 -33.26 33.84
N GLY A 34 24.97 -32.65 33.99
CA GLY A 34 25.52 -32.35 35.30
C GLY A 34 26.94 -32.81 35.59
N SER A 35 27.92 -32.15 35.00
CA SER A 35 29.19 -31.83 35.70
C SER A 35 29.89 -30.58 35.12
N GLY A 36 29.14 -29.59 34.65
CA GLY A 36 29.74 -28.27 34.44
C GLY A 36 30.18 -27.75 35.80
N SER A 37 31.48 -27.61 36.00
CA SER A 37 32.03 -27.22 37.30
C SER A 37 31.48 -25.83 37.68
N ILE A 38 31.54 -25.45 38.96
CA ILE A 38 31.03 -24.13 39.39
C ILE A 38 31.71 -23.01 38.57
N GLU A 39 32.95 -23.24 38.16
CA GLU A 39 33.75 -22.39 37.30
C GLU A 39 33.16 -22.25 35.88
N ASP A 40 32.63 -23.32 35.27
CA ASP A 40 31.94 -23.24 33.97
C ASP A 40 30.65 -22.42 34.07
N ARG A 41 29.91 -22.57 35.17
CA ARG A 41 28.70 -21.78 35.43
C ARG A 41 29.00 -20.31 35.63
N VAL A 42 30.06 -19.98 36.37
CA VAL A 42 30.54 -18.59 36.54
C VAL A 42 30.97 -18.00 35.20
N THR A 43 31.73 -18.75 34.40
CA THR A 43 32.17 -18.31 33.06
C THR A 43 30.97 -18.07 32.12
N SER A 44 29.95 -18.94 32.18
CA SER A 44 28.71 -18.76 31.43
C SER A 44 27.92 -17.54 31.90
N LEU A 45 27.85 -17.29 33.22
CA LEU A 45 27.16 -16.12 33.77
C LEU A 45 27.89 -14.82 33.44
N GLU A 46 29.22 -14.79 33.48
CA GLU A 46 30.01 -13.65 33.05
C GLU A 46 29.82 -13.37 31.55
N ARG A 47 29.80 -14.41 30.71
CA ARG A 47 29.52 -14.26 29.27
C ARG A 47 28.10 -13.75 29.01
N ILE A 48 27.10 -14.26 29.74
CA ILE A 48 25.71 -13.79 29.65
C ILE A 48 25.59 -12.34 30.14
N SER A 49 26.24 -11.98 31.25
CA SER A 49 26.27 -10.63 31.80
C SER A 49 26.91 -9.62 30.83
N ASN A 50 28.04 -10.01 30.23
CA ASN A 50 28.72 -9.22 29.21
C ASN A 50 27.87 -9.08 27.94
N ALA A 51 27.23 -10.16 27.48
CA ALA A 51 26.30 -10.12 26.35
C ALA A 51 25.05 -9.25 26.65
N HIS A 52 24.55 -9.29 27.88
CA HIS A 52 23.43 -8.46 28.31
C HIS A 52 23.80 -6.97 28.34
N SER A 53 25.01 -6.65 28.80
CA SER A 53 25.55 -5.27 28.81
C SER A 53 25.76 -4.74 27.39
N GLN A 54 26.22 -5.58 26.46
CA GLN A 54 26.32 -5.25 25.03
C GLN A 54 24.95 -5.03 24.40
N LEU A 55 23.96 -5.87 24.74
CA LEU A 55 22.58 -5.72 24.27
C LEU A 55 21.94 -4.42 24.77
N LEU A 56 22.16 -4.05 26.03
CA LEU A 56 21.66 -2.79 26.60
C LEU A 56 22.26 -1.58 25.88
N THR A 57 23.55 -1.61 25.59
CA THR A 57 24.22 -0.58 24.79
C THR A 57 23.64 -0.50 23.38
N GLN A 58 23.37 -1.65 22.75
CA GLN A 58 22.77 -1.72 21.42
C GLN A 58 21.33 -1.19 21.41
N LEU A 59 20.52 -1.52 22.42
CA LEU A 59 19.16 -0.99 22.59
C LEU A 59 19.17 0.52 22.82
N GLN A 60 20.11 1.03 23.60
CA GLN A 60 20.27 2.46 23.82
C GLN A 60 20.64 3.20 22.53
N GLN A 61 21.57 2.63 21.75
CA GLN A 61 21.93 3.18 20.44
C GLN A 61 20.72 3.16 19.49
N GLN A 62 19.98 2.06 19.44
CA GLN A 62 18.78 1.94 18.62
C GLN A 62 17.69 2.94 19.01
N LEU A 63 17.48 3.17 20.30
CA LEU A 63 16.56 4.20 20.80
C LEU A 63 17.00 5.60 20.36
N SER A 64 18.30 5.90 20.45
CA SER A 64 18.83 7.18 20.00
C SER A 64 18.68 7.37 18.49
N ASP A 65 18.90 6.34 17.69
CA ASP A 65 18.75 6.40 16.24
C ASP A 65 17.28 6.53 15.85
N SER A 66 16.40 5.76 16.49
CA SER A 66 14.96 5.90 16.28
C SER A 66 14.44 7.29 16.65
N GLN A 67 15.01 7.94 17.66
CA GLN A 67 14.64 9.31 18.03
C GLN A 67 15.08 10.32 16.95
N ARG A 68 16.29 10.18 16.40
CA ARG A 68 16.77 11.03 15.29
C ARG A 68 15.94 10.84 14.03
N ASP A 69 15.52 9.62 13.75
CA ASP A 69 14.64 9.31 12.62
C ASP A 69 13.27 9.98 12.81
N ILE A 70 12.70 9.94 14.02
CA ILE A 70 11.44 10.63 14.33
C ILE A 70 11.57 12.15 14.12
N ASP A 71 12.68 12.75 14.57
CA ASP A 71 12.91 14.18 14.40
C ASP A 71 13.07 14.55 12.91
N THR A 72 13.77 13.71 12.14
CA THR A 72 13.92 13.86 10.69
C THR A 72 12.58 13.75 9.97
N LEU A 73 11.78 12.73 10.31
CA LEU A 73 10.45 12.52 9.73
C LEU A 73 9.51 13.67 10.09
N ARG A 74 9.57 14.20 11.32
CA ARG A 74 8.80 15.39 11.71
C ARG A 74 9.19 16.60 10.86
N GLY A 75 10.49 16.80 10.61
CA GLY A 75 10.98 17.84 9.70
C GLY A 75 10.44 17.67 8.27
N GLN A 76 10.52 16.46 7.72
CA GLN A 76 9.98 16.15 6.39
C GLN A 76 8.46 16.34 6.31
N ILE A 77 7.71 16.02 7.36
CA ILE A 77 6.26 16.24 7.41
C ILE A 77 5.96 17.74 7.39
N GLN A 78 6.69 18.54 8.17
CA GLN A 78 6.54 20.00 8.17
C GLN A 78 6.85 20.61 6.80
N GLU A 79 7.92 20.13 6.16
CA GLU A 79 8.29 20.57 4.82
C GLU A 79 7.24 20.18 3.77
N ASN A 80 6.78 18.92 3.77
CA ASN A 80 5.72 18.48 2.86
C ASN A 80 4.42 19.26 3.08
N GLN A 81 4.06 19.54 4.34
CA GLN A 81 2.86 20.32 4.66
C GLN A 81 3.01 21.77 4.15
N TYR A 82 4.19 22.36 4.26
CA TYR A 82 4.48 23.67 3.68
C TYR A 82 4.37 23.65 2.16
N GLN A 83 4.98 22.68 1.48
CA GLN A 83 4.86 22.53 0.02
C GLN A 83 3.40 22.36 -0.41
N LEU A 84 2.60 21.58 0.33
CA LEU A 84 1.17 21.39 0.06
C LEU A 84 0.40 22.71 0.17
N SER A 85 0.66 23.51 1.23
CA SER A 85 0.04 24.82 1.40
C SER A 85 0.40 25.78 0.26
N GLN A 86 1.67 25.78 -0.16
CA GLN A 86 2.12 26.62 -1.27
C GLN A 86 1.45 26.24 -2.60
N VAL A 87 1.27 24.94 -2.87
CA VAL A 87 0.55 24.46 -4.06
C VAL A 87 -0.93 24.86 -3.98
N ALA A 88 -1.57 24.72 -2.83
CA ALA A 88 -2.96 25.11 -2.63
C ALA A 88 -3.17 26.63 -2.84
N ASP A 89 -2.26 27.46 -2.30
CA ASP A 89 -2.29 28.91 -2.47
C ASP A 89 -2.08 29.32 -3.94
N ARG A 90 -1.13 28.67 -4.62
CA ARG A 90 -0.91 28.87 -6.06
C ARG A 90 -2.15 28.49 -6.87
N GLN A 91 -2.81 27.38 -6.52
CA GLN A 91 -4.03 26.95 -7.19
C GLN A 91 -5.15 27.98 -7.01
N LYS A 92 -5.31 28.52 -5.79
CA LYS A 92 -6.27 29.60 -5.51
C LYS A 92 -5.99 30.85 -6.33
N GLN A 93 -4.73 31.26 -6.47
CA GLN A 93 -4.35 32.39 -7.33
C GLN A 93 -4.68 32.14 -8.80
N ILE A 94 -4.44 30.92 -9.31
CA ILE A 94 -4.80 30.56 -10.69
C ILE A 94 -6.31 30.67 -10.89
N TYR A 95 -7.13 30.19 -9.95
CA TYR A 95 -8.59 30.33 -10.05
C TYR A 95 -9.02 31.80 -10.05
N GLN A 96 -8.42 32.66 -9.22
CA GLN A 96 -8.71 34.09 -9.20
C GLN A 96 -8.27 34.80 -10.49
N GLN A 97 -7.16 34.39 -11.08
CA GLN A 97 -6.71 34.89 -12.38
C GLN A 97 -7.62 34.45 -13.52
N MET A 98 -8.09 33.20 -13.49
CA MET A 98 -9.08 32.71 -14.45
C MET A 98 -10.40 33.46 -14.32
N ASP A 99 -10.85 33.73 -13.09
CA ASP A 99 -12.07 34.50 -12.83
C ASP A 99 -11.92 35.96 -13.29
N SER A 100 -10.79 36.61 -13.02
CA SER A 100 -10.52 37.97 -13.49
C SER A 100 -10.39 38.06 -15.02
N LEU A 101 -9.78 37.06 -15.67
CA LEU A 101 -9.74 36.97 -17.13
C LEU A 101 -11.12 36.68 -17.73
N SER A 102 -11.93 35.85 -17.08
CA SER A 102 -13.28 35.52 -17.54
C SER A 102 -14.24 36.71 -17.37
N SER A 103 -14.13 37.47 -16.28
CA SER A 103 -14.90 38.69 -16.04
C SER A 103 -14.42 39.85 -16.91
N GLN A 104 -13.11 39.97 -17.18
CA GLN A 104 -12.58 40.91 -18.16
C GLN A 104 -13.02 40.58 -19.59
N GLY A 105 -13.01 39.29 -19.96
CA GLY A 105 -13.53 38.78 -21.23
C GLY A 105 -15.05 38.96 -21.35
N SER A 106 -15.79 38.80 -20.25
CA SER A 106 -17.23 39.03 -20.19
C SER A 106 -17.58 40.53 -20.22
N ALA A 107 -16.75 41.41 -19.65
CA ALA A 107 -16.90 42.86 -19.76
C ALA A 107 -16.57 43.37 -21.17
N ALA A 108 -15.56 42.79 -21.83
CA ALA A 108 -15.25 43.05 -23.23
C ALA A 108 -16.37 42.54 -24.17
N ASN A 109 -16.97 41.38 -23.85
CA ASN A 109 -18.09 40.83 -24.61
C ASN A 109 -19.41 41.54 -24.32
N ALA A 110 -19.65 42.03 -23.10
CA ALA A 110 -20.81 42.86 -22.74
C ALA A 110 -20.78 44.23 -23.44
N ASN A 111 -19.59 44.80 -23.68
CA ASN A 111 -19.45 46.00 -24.51
C ASN A 111 -19.69 45.74 -26.01
N ALA A 112 -19.59 44.48 -26.46
CA ALA A 112 -19.94 44.06 -27.81
C ALA A 112 -21.41 43.56 -27.95
N THR A 113 -22.08 43.19 -26.86
CA THR A 113 -23.50 42.76 -26.83
C THR A 113 -24.48 43.85 -26.38
N ALA A 114 -24.01 44.95 -25.79
CA ALA A 114 -24.82 46.13 -25.51
C ALA A 114 -25.30 46.87 -26.79
N SER A 115 -24.77 46.51 -27.97
CA SER A 115 -25.26 46.98 -29.28
C SER A 115 -26.23 46.02 -29.99
N GLY A 116 -26.66 44.92 -29.34
CA GLY A 116 -27.32 43.82 -30.08
C GLY A 116 -28.55 43.12 -29.49
N ALA A 117 -28.94 43.29 -28.22
CA ALA A 117 -30.03 42.45 -27.69
C ALA A 117 -30.86 43.09 -26.57
N ALA A 118 -31.81 43.95 -26.96
CA ALA A 118 -33.01 44.22 -26.19
C ALA A 118 -34.18 43.39 -26.77
N ALA A 119 -34.35 42.14 -26.31
CA ALA A 119 -35.62 41.41 -26.37
C ALA A 119 -35.53 40.08 -25.60
N GLY A 120 -36.40 39.89 -24.60
CA GLY A 120 -36.81 38.57 -24.15
C GLY A 120 -36.38 38.15 -22.74
N ALA A 121 -36.95 38.79 -21.70
CA ALA A 121 -36.99 38.24 -20.35
C ALA A 121 -38.37 37.62 -20.10
N ALA A 122 -38.44 36.34 -19.75
CA ALA A 122 -39.57 35.77 -19.01
C ALA A 122 -39.23 34.40 -18.40
N ALA A 123 -39.51 34.30 -17.09
CA ALA A 123 -39.81 33.11 -16.28
C ALA A 123 -38.67 32.09 -16.06
N GLY A 124 -38.40 31.59 -14.86
CA GLY A 124 -39.15 31.63 -13.61
C GLY A 124 -38.62 30.45 -12.80
N ALA A 125 -37.92 30.74 -11.71
CA ALA A 125 -37.28 29.76 -10.84
C ALA A 125 -38.33 28.90 -10.12
N ALA A 126 -38.09 27.59 -10.11
CA ALA A 126 -38.84 26.66 -9.30
C ALA A 126 -37.90 25.90 -8.34
N THR A 127 -38.38 25.83 -7.09
CA THR A 127 -38.23 24.72 -6.12
C THR A 127 -36.91 24.54 -5.38
N ASP A 128 -36.92 25.10 -4.17
CA ASP A 128 -36.54 24.45 -2.90
C ASP A 128 -36.83 22.95 -2.89
N SER A 129 -35.88 22.15 -2.42
CA SER A 129 -36.10 20.83 -1.83
C SER A 129 -34.90 20.43 -0.97
N SER A 130 -35.00 20.79 0.30
CA SER A 130 -34.37 20.08 1.40
C SER A 130 -35.05 18.71 1.57
N THR A 131 -34.33 17.61 1.31
CA THR A 131 -34.73 16.25 1.74
C THR A 131 -33.53 15.47 2.26
N THR A 132 -33.63 15.11 3.53
CA THR A 132 -32.74 14.26 4.32
C THR A 132 -33.09 12.78 4.08
N ALA A 133 -32.21 11.98 3.45
CA ALA A 133 -32.21 10.51 3.49
C ALA A 133 -30.88 9.92 2.92
N PRO A 134 -30.53 8.67 3.25
CA PRO A 134 -29.36 8.27 4.02
C PRO A 134 -28.02 8.30 3.25
N ALA A 135 -26.93 8.61 3.96
CA ALA A 135 -25.51 8.37 3.62
C ALA A 135 -25.23 8.00 2.15
N GLN A 136 -25.43 8.96 1.25
CA GLN A 136 -25.03 8.82 -0.14
C GLN A 136 -23.50 8.95 -0.21
N ALA A 137 -22.86 8.03 -0.95
CA ALA A 137 -21.48 8.21 -1.35
C ALA A 137 -21.31 9.61 -1.97
N PRO A 138 -20.19 10.32 -1.72
CA PRO A 138 -20.01 11.67 -2.27
C PRO A 138 -20.26 11.65 -3.78
N ALA A 139 -21.07 12.60 -4.25
CA ALA A 139 -21.34 12.75 -5.67
C ALA A 139 -20.00 12.90 -6.40
N SER A 140 -19.79 12.05 -7.42
CA SER A 140 -18.60 12.12 -8.27
C SER A 140 -18.49 13.51 -8.87
N THR A 141 -17.36 14.15 -8.65
CA THR A 141 -17.06 15.51 -9.12
C THR A 141 -16.70 15.55 -10.60
N GLY A 142 -16.56 14.38 -11.25
CA GLY A 142 -16.09 14.24 -12.62
C GLY A 142 -14.57 14.36 -12.78
N ASP A 143 -13.86 14.68 -11.69
CA ASP A 143 -12.40 14.71 -11.60
C ASP A 143 -11.88 13.51 -10.79
N GLU A 144 -11.00 12.73 -11.39
CA GLU A 144 -10.49 11.50 -10.77
C GLU A 144 -9.67 11.78 -9.50
N ASN A 145 -8.88 12.86 -9.47
CA ASN A 145 -8.04 13.15 -8.31
C ASN A 145 -8.89 13.59 -7.12
N SER A 146 -9.86 14.46 -7.34
CA SER A 146 -10.84 14.89 -6.34
C SER A 146 -11.64 13.70 -5.78
N ASP A 147 -12.18 12.85 -6.65
CA ASP A 147 -13.00 11.70 -6.23
C ASP A 147 -12.18 10.66 -5.45
N TYR A 148 -10.94 10.41 -5.89
CA TYR A 148 -10.03 9.53 -5.17
C TYR A 148 -9.66 10.09 -3.79
N ASN A 149 -9.31 11.38 -3.71
CA ASN A 149 -8.95 12.02 -2.45
C ASN A 149 -10.13 12.09 -1.48
N ALA A 150 -11.34 12.31 -1.97
CA ALA A 150 -12.56 12.24 -1.17
C ALA A 150 -12.76 10.83 -0.56
N ALA A 151 -12.56 9.77 -1.36
CA ALA A 151 -12.62 8.40 -0.87
C ALA A 151 -11.54 8.09 0.18
N VAL A 152 -10.33 8.62 0.01
CA VAL A 152 -9.23 8.49 0.99
C VAL A 152 -9.56 9.23 2.30
N SER A 153 -10.07 10.47 2.25
CA SER A 153 -10.48 11.22 3.44
C SER A 153 -11.57 10.49 4.23
N LEU A 154 -12.54 9.88 3.54
CA LEU A 154 -13.56 9.03 4.18
C LEU A 154 -12.92 7.86 4.94
N ALA A 155 -11.90 7.21 4.36
CA ALA A 155 -11.23 6.06 4.96
C ALA A 155 -10.35 6.45 6.16
N LEU A 156 -9.56 7.52 6.05
CA LEU A 156 -8.50 7.84 7.01
C LEU A 156 -8.93 8.85 8.08
N GLU A 157 -9.58 9.94 7.65
CA GLU A 157 -9.90 11.07 8.54
C GLU A 157 -11.23 10.82 9.24
N LYS A 158 -12.26 10.49 8.46
CA LYS A 158 -13.62 10.29 8.98
C LYS A 158 -13.86 8.88 9.50
N LYS A 159 -12.98 7.93 9.15
CA LYS A 159 -13.11 6.50 9.47
C LYS A 159 -14.46 5.90 9.06
N GLN A 160 -15.10 6.47 8.04
CA GLN A 160 -16.38 6.04 7.51
C GLN A 160 -16.15 4.94 6.48
N TYR A 161 -15.79 3.74 6.96
CA TYR A 161 -15.31 2.66 6.08
C TYR A 161 -16.33 2.23 5.02
N ASP A 162 -17.63 2.18 5.34
CA ASP A 162 -18.66 1.81 4.36
C ASP A 162 -18.84 2.85 3.25
N GLN A 163 -18.74 4.13 3.60
CA GLN A 163 -18.80 5.22 2.62
C GLN A 163 -17.53 5.22 1.77
N ALA A 164 -16.36 5.00 2.37
CA ALA A 164 -15.10 4.89 1.65
C ALA A 164 -15.10 3.70 0.67
N ILE A 165 -15.60 2.53 1.09
CA ILE A 165 -15.76 1.36 0.21
C ILE A 165 -16.65 1.72 -0.98
N SER A 166 -17.81 2.34 -0.72
CA SER A 166 -18.74 2.74 -1.77
C SER A 166 -18.11 3.75 -2.75
N ALA A 167 -17.36 4.71 -2.22
CA ALA A 167 -16.66 5.72 -3.01
C ALA A 167 -15.55 5.10 -3.88
N PHE A 168 -14.70 4.22 -3.33
CA PHE A 168 -13.68 3.53 -4.12
C PHE A 168 -14.30 2.58 -5.17
N GLN A 169 -15.41 1.92 -4.86
CA GLN A 169 -16.14 1.09 -5.83
C GLN A 169 -16.76 1.92 -6.96
N ALA A 170 -17.26 3.12 -6.67
CA ALA A 170 -17.70 4.05 -7.69
C ALA A 170 -16.52 4.55 -8.53
N PHE A 171 -15.41 4.90 -7.88
CA PHE A 171 -14.18 5.37 -8.51
C PHE A 171 -13.65 4.39 -9.57
N ILE A 172 -13.51 3.11 -9.22
CA ILE A 172 -13.00 2.09 -10.17
C ILE A 172 -13.92 1.87 -11.38
N LYS A 173 -15.24 2.12 -11.23
CA LYS A 173 -16.21 2.01 -12.32
C LYS A 173 -16.18 3.25 -13.21
N GLN A 174 -16.08 4.42 -12.59
CA GLN A 174 -16.11 5.71 -13.27
C GLN A 174 -14.81 6.00 -14.02
N TYR A 175 -13.66 5.59 -13.47
CA TYR A 175 -12.34 5.87 -14.01
C TYR A 175 -11.55 4.58 -14.33
N PRO A 176 -12.00 3.75 -15.29
CA PRO A 176 -11.40 2.45 -15.60
C PRO A 176 -10.00 2.54 -16.25
N LYS A 177 -9.50 3.74 -16.54
CA LYS A 177 -8.16 4.02 -17.05
C LYS A 177 -7.29 4.81 -16.07
N SER A 178 -7.79 5.06 -14.85
CA SER A 178 -7.08 5.88 -13.88
C SER A 178 -5.75 5.27 -13.47
N THR A 179 -4.75 6.14 -13.27
CA THR A 179 -3.48 5.74 -12.65
C THR A 179 -3.64 5.37 -11.17
N TYR A 180 -4.73 5.78 -10.52
CA TYR A 180 -5.05 5.45 -9.14
C TYR A 180 -5.68 4.07 -8.95
N LEU A 181 -6.02 3.34 -10.01
CA LEU A 181 -6.67 2.01 -9.90
C LEU A 181 -5.93 1.01 -9.00
N PRO A 182 -4.58 0.86 -9.06
CA PRO A 182 -3.89 -0.03 -8.14
C PRO A 182 -4.07 0.40 -6.68
N ASN A 183 -4.04 1.71 -6.40
CA ASN A 183 -4.18 2.23 -5.06
C ASN A 183 -5.63 2.11 -4.57
N ALA A 184 -6.62 2.39 -5.42
CA ALA A 184 -8.05 2.25 -5.08
C ALA A 184 -8.40 0.79 -4.75
N ASN A 185 -7.91 -0.17 -5.53
CA ASN A 185 -8.08 -1.60 -5.21
C ASN A 185 -7.32 -1.99 -3.93
N TYR A 186 -6.12 -1.46 -3.71
CA TYR A 186 -5.39 -1.69 -2.45
C TYR A 186 -6.16 -1.16 -1.23
N TRP A 187 -6.74 0.04 -1.34
CA TRP A 187 -7.59 0.63 -0.29
C TRP A 187 -8.83 -0.21 -0.02
N LEU A 188 -9.52 -0.69 -1.06
CA LEU A 188 -10.64 -1.63 -0.89
C LEU A 188 -10.19 -2.88 -0.14
N GLY A 189 -9.06 -3.47 -0.52
CA GLY A 189 -8.46 -4.60 0.20
C GLY A 189 -8.28 -4.31 1.69
N GLN A 190 -7.69 -3.15 2.02
CA GLN A 190 -7.45 -2.74 3.41
C GLN A 190 -8.74 -2.49 4.19
N LEU A 191 -9.72 -1.84 3.57
CA LEU A 191 -11.01 -1.54 4.20
C LEU A 191 -11.80 -2.82 4.48
N TYR A 192 -11.86 -3.74 3.52
CA TYR A 192 -12.51 -5.04 3.74
C TYR A 192 -11.79 -5.88 4.79
N TYR A 193 -10.45 -5.85 4.80
CA TYR A 193 -9.65 -6.53 5.81
C TYR A 193 -9.96 -5.99 7.22
N ASN A 194 -10.01 -4.67 7.38
CA ASN A 194 -10.35 -4.02 8.66
C ASN A 194 -11.78 -4.37 9.13
N LYS A 195 -12.70 -4.64 8.20
CA LYS A 195 -14.06 -5.11 8.50
C LYS A 195 -14.15 -6.62 8.78
N GLY A 196 -13.03 -7.34 8.79
CA GLY A 196 -12.99 -8.80 8.95
C GLY A 196 -13.45 -9.59 7.72
N LYS A 197 -13.75 -8.91 6.60
CA LYS A 197 -14.16 -9.54 5.34
C LYS A 197 -12.93 -9.97 4.55
N LYS A 198 -12.28 -11.03 5.04
CA LYS A 198 -10.98 -11.49 4.54
C LYS A 198 -11.01 -11.96 3.09
N ASP A 199 -12.11 -12.56 2.63
CA ASP A 199 -12.25 -13.01 1.25
C ASP A 199 -12.34 -11.85 0.26
N ASP A 200 -13.17 -10.84 0.58
CA ASP A 200 -13.25 -9.61 -0.21
C ASP A 200 -11.90 -8.89 -0.23
N ALA A 201 -11.22 -8.82 0.91
CA ALA A 201 -9.90 -8.22 1.02
C ALA A 201 -8.88 -8.91 0.11
N ALA A 202 -8.81 -10.24 0.17
CA ALA A 202 -7.90 -11.02 -0.66
C ALA A 202 -8.21 -10.85 -2.15
N TYR A 203 -9.48 -10.77 -2.53
CA TYR A 203 -9.89 -10.49 -3.91
C TYR A 203 -9.31 -9.15 -4.40
N PHE A 204 -9.53 -8.06 -3.67
CA PHE A 204 -9.07 -6.73 -4.10
C PHE A 204 -7.55 -6.62 -4.12
N TYR A 205 -6.85 -7.22 -3.16
CA TYR A 205 -5.40 -7.31 -3.22
C TYR A 205 -4.91 -8.14 -4.42
N ALA A 206 -5.55 -9.28 -4.71
CA ALA A 206 -5.20 -10.11 -5.87
C ALA A 206 -5.43 -9.38 -7.21
N VAL A 207 -6.46 -8.52 -7.30
CA VAL A 207 -6.68 -7.64 -8.45
C VAL A 207 -5.48 -6.73 -8.68
N VAL A 208 -4.90 -6.14 -7.61
CA VAL A 208 -3.69 -5.32 -7.72
C VAL A 208 -2.53 -6.11 -8.32
N VAL A 209 -2.25 -7.29 -7.76
CA VAL A 209 -1.14 -8.15 -8.19
C VAL A 209 -1.30 -8.60 -9.63
N LYS A 210 -2.52 -9.01 -10.02
CA LYS A 210 -2.81 -9.56 -11.34
C LYS A 210 -2.81 -8.50 -12.43
N ASN A 211 -3.49 -7.39 -12.20
CA ASN A 211 -3.74 -6.40 -13.25
C ASN A 211 -2.68 -5.29 -13.28
N PHE A 212 -1.98 -5.07 -12.16
CA PHE A 212 -1.02 -3.97 -12.03
C PHE A 212 0.33 -4.44 -11.47
N PRO A 213 0.97 -5.51 -11.99
CA PRO A 213 2.15 -6.13 -11.37
C PRO A 213 3.36 -5.17 -11.20
N LYS A 214 3.43 -4.07 -11.96
CA LYS A 214 4.49 -3.06 -11.84
C LYS A 214 4.15 -1.90 -10.90
N SER A 215 2.95 -1.86 -10.33
CA SER A 215 2.55 -0.83 -9.38
C SER A 215 3.38 -0.93 -8.10
N PRO A 216 3.72 0.21 -7.47
CA PRO A 216 4.32 0.23 -6.13
C PRO A 216 3.50 -0.53 -5.07
N LYS A 217 2.20 -0.78 -5.30
CA LYS A 217 1.34 -1.52 -4.37
C LYS A 217 1.31 -3.02 -4.58
N SER A 218 1.92 -3.55 -5.63
CA SER A 218 1.76 -4.96 -5.99
C SER A 218 2.50 -5.91 -5.06
N SER A 219 3.71 -5.54 -4.61
CA SER A 219 4.44 -6.32 -3.61
C SER A 219 3.68 -6.37 -2.28
N ASP A 220 3.16 -5.23 -1.82
CA ASP A 220 2.41 -5.13 -0.57
C ASP A 220 1.08 -5.89 -0.66
N ALA A 221 0.34 -5.75 -1.76
CA ALA A 221 -0.91 -6.46 -2.00
C ALA A 221 -0.69 -7.97 -1.99
N MET A 222 0.35 -8.46 -2.66
CA MET A 222 0.66 -9.89 -2.68
C MET A 222 1.02 -10.41 -1.29
N TYR A 223 1.82 -9.67 -0.54
CA TYR A 223 2.11 -10.00 0.85
C TYR A 223 0.82 -10.06 1.71
N LYS A 224 -0.10 -9.10 1.55
CA LYS A 224 -1.38 -9.08 2.26
C LYS A 224 -2.26 -10.29 1.91
N VAL A 225 -2.24 -10.78 0.67
CA VAL A 225 -2.90 -12.05 0.31
C VAL A 225 -2.33 -13.21 1.12
N GLY A 226 -0.99 -13.31 1.23
CA GLY A 226 -0.33 -14.33 2.06
C GLY A 226 -0.70 -14.23 3.54
N VAL A 227 -0.75 -13.02 4.09
CA VAL A 227 -1.19 -12.75 5.47
C VAL A 227 -2.62 -13.24 5.69
N ILE A 228 -3.54 -12.91 4.78
CA ILE A 228 -4.93 -13.36 4.86
C ILE A 228 -5.02 -14.89 4.80
N MET A 229 -4.29 -15.55 3.90
CA MET A 229 -4.27 -17.00 3.81
C MET A 229 -3.79 -17.65 5.11
N GLN A 230 -2.72 -17.09 5.70
CA GLN A 230 -2.19 -17.58 6.98
C GLN A 230 -3.22 -17.43 8.10
N GLU A 231 -3.88 -16.28 8.20
CA GLU A 231 -4.92 -16.05 9.20
C GLU A 231 -6.18 -16.90 9.02
N LYS A 232 -6.41 -17.40 7.80
CA LYS A 232 -7.46 -18.39 7.50
C LYS A 232 -7.03 -19.83 7.80
N GLY A 233 -5.84 -20.05 8.37
CA GLY A 233 -5.28 -21.37 8.65
C GLY A 233 -4.72 -22.08 7.41
N GLN A 234 -4.66 -21.40 6.25
CA GLN A 234 -4.18 -21.97 4.99
C GLN A 234 -2.66 -21.80 4.88
N VAL A 235 -1.92 -22.39 5.82
CA VAL A 235 -0.49 -22.14 6.02
C VAL A 235 0.33 -22.50 4.78
N ASP A 236 0.06 -23.63 4.12
CA ASP A 236 0.80 -24.04 2.92
C ASP A 236 0.62 -23.04 1.77
N LYS A 237 -0.61 -22.55 1.57
CA LYS A 237 -0.90 -21.54 0.56
C LYS A 237 -0.24 -20.21 0.91
N ALA A 238 -0.24 -19.82 2.19
CA ALA A 238 0.46 -18.63 2.64
C ALA A 238 1.97 -18.71 2.38
N LYS A 239 2.62 -19.85 2.70
CA LYS A 239 4.04 -20.09 2.40
C LYS A 239 4.31 -19.95 0.91
N ALA A 240 3.47 -20.57 0.06
CA ALA A 240 3.60 -20.45 -1.40
C ALA A 240 3.52 -18.98 -1.88
N VAL A 241 2.55 -18.21 -1.37
CA VAL A 241 2.41 -16.79 -1.72
C VAL A 241 3.60 -15.97 -1.22
N TYR A 242 4.07 -16.18 0.01
CA TYR A 242 5.25 -15.47 0.53
C TYR A 242 6.51 -15.77 -0.29
N SER A 243 6.73 -17.02 -0.69
CA SER A 243 7.83 -17.36 -1.59
C SER A 243 7.72 -16.65 -2.93
N GLN A 244 6.50 -16.49 -3.44
CA GLN A 244 6.24 -15.74 -4.66
C GLN A 244 6.51 -14.24 -4.49
N VAL A 245 6.20 -13.63 -3.34
CA VAL A 245 6.56 -12.23 -3.04
C VAL A 245 8.08 -12.05 -3.12
N VAL A 246 8.84 -12.91 -2.45
CA VAL A 246 10.32 -12.86 -2.45
C VAL A 246 10.89 -13.00 -3.85
N LYS A 247 10.33 -13.92 -4.65
CA LYS A 247 10.78 -14.18 -6.02
C LYS A 247 10.43 -13.07 -7.01
N GLN A 248 9.21 -12.53 -6.94
CA GLN A 248 8.70 -11.57 -7.93
C GLN A 248 9.04 -10.12 -7.60
N TYR A 249 9.18 -9.80 -6.31
CA TYR A 249 9.45 -8.45 -5.84
C TYR A 249 10.71 -8.39 -4.97
N PRO A 250 11.87 -8.87 -5.47
CA PRO A 250 13.12 -8.83 -4.71
C PRO A 250 13.44 -7.38 -4.33
N ASN A 251 14.02 -7.18 -3.15
CA ASN A 251 14.40 -5.88 -2.58
C ASN A 251 13.25 -4.98 -2.08
N THR A 252 12.00 -5.46 -2.07
CA THR A 252 10.89 -4.73 -1.43
C THR A 252 10.78 -5.05 0.06
N ASP A 253 10.21 -4.14 0.85
CA ASP A 253 9.95 -4.42 2.27
C ASP A 253 8.93 -5.56 2.45
N ALA A 254 7.97 -5.69 1.54
CA ALA A 254 7.06 -6.83 1.48
C ALA A 254 7.83 -8.17 1.32
N ALA A 255 8.87 -8.23 0.49
CA ALA A 255 9.72 -9.41 0.37
C ALA A 255 10.50 -9.70 1.66
N LYS A 256 11.04 -8.68 2.34
CA LYS A 256 11.70 -8.87 3.64
C LYS A 256 10.72 -9.42 4.69
N GLN A 257 9.51 -8.89 4.74
CA GLN A 257 8.45 -9.36 5.66
C GLN A 257 8.00 -10.79 5.32
N ALA A 258 7.82 -11.10 4.04
CA ALA A 258 7.49 -12.44 3.56
C ALA A 258 8.58 -13.46 3.93
N GLN A 259 9.86 -13.10 3.75
CA GLN A 259 10.99 -13.95 4.16
C GLN A 259 10.96 -14.24 5.66
N LYS A 260 10.74 -13.21 6.49
CA LYS A 260 10.62 -13.40 7.95
C LYS A 260 9.48 -14.37 8.32
N ARG A 261 8.32 -14.25 7.66
CA ARG A 261 7.17 -15.15 7.86
C ARG A 261 7.47 -16.59 7.48
N LEU A 262 8.21 -16.81 6.39
CA LEU A 262 8.65 -18.13 5.94
C LEU A 262 9.61 -18.79 6.94
N SER A 263 10.48 -18.01 7.57
CA SER A 263 11.46 -18.53 8.55
C SER A 263 10.88 -18.77 9.96
N SER A 264 9.71 -18.19 10.26
CA SER A 264 9.06 -18.28 11.58
C SER A 264 8.07 -19.45 11.72
N GLN A 265 7.93 -20.31 10.70
CA GLN A 265 6.95 -21.39 10.60
C GLN A 265 7.55 -22.66 10.01
#